data_AF-A0A920RMX8-F1
#
_entry.id   AF-A0A920RMX8-F1
#
_cell.length_a   1.000
_cell.length_b   1.000
_cell.length_c   1.000
_cell.angle_alpha   90.00
_cell.angle_beta   90.00
_cell.angle_gamma   90.00
#
_symmetry.space_group_name_H-M   'P 1'
#
loop_
_entity.id
_entity.type
_entity.pdbx_description
1 polymer ?
#
loop_
_entity_poly.entity_id
_entity_poly.type
_entity_poly.pdbx_seq_one_letter_code
_entity_poly.pdbx_strand_id
1 'polypeptide(L)' 'MDAVYRERVLEAHIRQLSLFKELDEVEFSKLREHVELVEFESGGVICEEFAQSDCIYVIRSGVVKVLANAWTEPANGRV' A
#
# COMPACT_ATOMS: atom_id res chain seq x y z
N MET A 1 -11.60 -21.19 4.35
CA MET A 1 -11.73 -20.23 3.23
C MET A 1 -10.60 -20.47 2.25
N ASP A 2 -10.95 -20.94 1.07
CA ASP A 2 -10.06 -21.41 -0.01
C ASP A 2 -9.19 -20.29 -0.60
N ALA A 3 -7.98 -20.64 -1.06
CA ALA A 3 -7.04 -19.73 -1.72
C ALA A 3 -7.66 -19.05 -2.95
N VAL A 4 -8.44 -19.80 -3.73
CA VAL A 4 -9.17 -19.32 -4.92
C VAL A 4 -10.16 -18.20 -4.58
N TYR A 5 -10.77 -18.24 -3.40
CA TYR A 5 -11.69 -17.18 -2.96
C TYR A 5 -10.94 -15.88 -2.67
N ARG A 6 -9.78 -15.95 -2.01
CA ARG A 6 -8.96 -14.76 -1.74
C ARG A 6 -8.48 -14.12 -3.03
N GLU A 7 -8.03 -14.93 -3.98
CA GLU A 7 -7.49 -14.46 -5.25
C GLU A 7 -8.54 -13.71 -6.09
N ARG A 8 -9.77 -14.25 -6.18
CA ARG A 8 -10.89 -13.58 -6.87
C ARG A 8 -11.29 -12.26 -6.23
N VAL A 9 -11.34 -12.23 -4.89
CA VAL A 9 -11.72 -11.00 -4.16
C VAL A 9 -10.61 -9.94 -4.27
N LEU A 10 -9.35 -10.37 -4.25
CA LEU A 10 -8.20 -9.50 -4.45
C LEU A 10 -8.22 -8.86 -5.83
N GLU A 11 -8.43 -9.67 -6.88
CA GLU A 11 -8.55 -9.19 -8.26
C GLU A 11 -9.67 -8.14 -8.42
N ALA A 12 -10.88 -8.46 -7.93
CA ALA A 12 -12.01 -7.56 -8.04
C ALA A 12 -11.75 -6.20 -7.35
N HIS A 13 -11.06 -6.23 -6.21
CA HIS A 13 -10.76 -5.02 -5.46
C HIS A 13 -9.68 -4.16 -6.15
N ILE A 14 -8.65 -4.79 -6.72
CA ILE A 14 -7.57 -4.07 -7.41
C ILE A 14 -8.10 -3.38 -8.67
N ARG A 15 -8.96 -4.05 -9.45
CA ARG A 15 -9.58 -3.43 -10.65
C ARG A 15 -10.44 -2.20 -10.33
N GLN A 16 -10.93 -2.06 -9.10
CA GLN A 16 -11.74 -0.91 -8.70
C GLN A 16 -10.89 0.33 -8.36
N LEU A 17 -9.61 0.15 -8.03
CA LEU A 17 -8.71 1.24 -7.69
C LEU A 17 -8.43 2.07 -8.93
N SER A 18 -8.60 3.39 -8.81
CA SER A 18 -8.38 4.31 -9.92
C SER A 18 -6.97 4.23 -10.52
N LEU A 19 -5.96 3.83 -9.73
CA LEU A 19 -4.59 3.62 -10.21
C LEU A 19 -4.46 2.53 -11.27
N PHE A 20 -5.37 1.55 -11.31
CA PHE A 20 -5.26 0.37 -12.18
C PHE A 20 -6.37 0.29 -13.23
N LYS A 21 -7.23 1.31 -13.33
CA LYS A 21 -8.36 1.31 -14.29
C LYS A 21 -7.93 1.40 -15.75
N GLU A 22 -6.75 1.95 -16.00
CA GLU A 22 -6.21 2.14 -17.34
C GLU A 22 -5.42 0.94 -17.85
N LEU A 23 -5.16 -0.06 -16.98
CA LEU A 23 -4.46 -1.28 -17.37
C LEU A 23 -5.35 -2.17 -18.22
N ASP A 24 -4.82 -2.66 -19.34
CA ASP A 24 -5.47 -3.70 -20.11
C ASP A 24 -5.39 -5.07 -19.41
N GLU A 25 -6.07 -6.08 -19.97
CA GLU A 25 -6.14 -7.41 -19.35
C GLU A 25 -4.77 -8.12 -19.27
N VAL A 26 -3.87 -7.86 -20.22
CA VAL A 26 -2.53 -8.46 -20.25
C VAL A 26 -1.63 -7.78 -19.22
N GLU A 27 -1.68 -6.45 -19.14
CA GLU A 27 -0.98 -5.68 -18.12
C GLU A 27 -1.46 -6.03 -16.72
N PHE A 28 -2.78 -6.15 -16.54
CA PHE A 28 -3.37 -6.54 -15.27
C PHE A 28 -2.99 -7.97 -14.86
N SER A 29 -2.91 -8.91 -15.81
CA SER A 29 -2.46 -10.28 -15.53
C SER A 29 -1.02 -10.30 -15.01
N LYS A 30 -0.12 -9.50 -15.59
CA LYS A 30 1.27 -9.37 -15.08
C LYS A 30 1.31 -8.77 -13.68
N LEU A 31 0.49 -7.75 -13.41
CA LEU A 31 0.37 -7.16 -12.08
C LEU A 31 -0.09 -8.22 -11.08
N ARG A 32 -1.15 -8.96 -11.40
CA ARG A 32 -1.74 -10.00 -10.54
C ARG A 32 -0.71 -11.02 -10.06
N GLU A 33 0.23 -11.43 -10.91
CA GLU A 33 1.29 -12.38 -10.55
C GLU A 33 2.23 -11.88 -9.45
N HIS A 34 2.28 -10.56 -9.21
CA HIS A 34 3.17 -9.91 -8.25
C HIS A 34 2.42 -9.32 -7.05
N VAL A 35 1.11 -9.51 -6.95
CA VAL A 35 0.31 -8.98 -5.84
C VAL A 35 0.22 -10.03 -4.74
N GLU A 36 0.57 -9.61 -3.53
CA GLU A 36 0.45 -10.43 -2.33
C GLU A 36 -0.53 -9.81 -1.33
N LEU A 37 -1.30 -10.67 -0.66
CA LEU A 37 -2.13 -10.26 0.47
C LEU A 37 -1.31 -10.39 1.76
N VAL A 38 -0.88 -9.25 2.30
CA VAL A 38 -0.10 -9.17 3.54
C VAL A 38 -1.01 -8.70 4.68
N GLU A 39 -0.85 -9.30 5.86
CA GLU A 39 -1.59 -8.96 7.08
C GLU A 39 -0.63 -8.33 8.09
N PHE A 40 -1.08 -7.27 8.75
CA PHE A 40 -0.35 -6.59 9.82
C PHE A 40 -1.20 -6.59 11.09
N GLU A 41 -0.58 -6.94 12.21
CA GLU A 41 -1.24 -6.85 13.51
C GLU A 41 -1.42 -5.39 13.96
N SER A 42 -2.32 -5.18 14.91
CA SER A 42 -2.55 -3.84 15.47
C SER A 42 -1.28 -3.28 16.11
N GLY A 43 -0.89 -2.08 15.69
CA GLY A 43 0.35 -1.43 16.12
C GLY A 43 1.59 -1.84 15.32
N GLY A 44 1.46 -2.76 14.35
CA GLY A 44 2.55 -3.11 13.43
C GLY A 44 2.96 -1.94 12.53
N VAL A 45 4.27 -1.80 12.30
CA VAL A 45 4.83 -0.83 11.37
C VAL A 45 4.79 -1.42 9.96
N ILE A 46 4.15 -0.72 9.02
CA ILE A 46 4.03 -1.17 7.62
C ILE A 46 5.28 -0.75 6.83
N CYS A 47 5.68 0.51 6.94
CA CYS A 47 6.90 1.05 6.36
C CYS A 47 7.42 2.21 7.24
N GLU A 48 8.72 2.51 7.10
CA GLU A 48 9.39 3.59 7.83
C GLU A 48 9.75 4.74 6.89
N GLU A 49 9.76 5.96 7.44
CA GLU A 49 10.21 7.15 6.72
C GLU A 49 11.67 6.97 6.27
N PHE A 50 11.97 7.36 5.02
CA PHE A 50 13.30 7.23 4.39
C PHE A 50 13.81 5.80 4.17
N ALA A 51 13.05 4.77 4.54
CA ALA A 51 13.40 3.40 4.16
C ALA A 51 13.36 3.24 2.63
N GLN A 52 14.30 2.44 2.09
CA GLN A 52 14.27 2.08 0.68
C GLN A 52 13.01 1.27 0.38
N SER A 53 12.29 1.65 -0.69
CA SER A 53 11.04 1.00 -1.10
C SER A 53 11.15 0.48 -2.53
N ASP A 54 10.70 -0.76 -2.73
CA ASP A 54 10.59 -1.45 -4.03
C ASP A 54 9.13 -1.82 -4.36
N CYS A 55 8.22 -1.61 -3.42
CA CYS A 55 6.81 -1.95 -3.52
C CYS A 55 5.88 -0.80 -3.10
N ILE A 56 4.59 -0.97 -3.36
CA ILE A 56 3.51 -0.11 -2.88
C ILE A 56 2.52 -0.95 -2.08
N TYR A 57 1.88 -0.33 -1.09
CA TYR A 57 0.84 -0.96 -0.28
C TYR A 57 -0.53 -0.36 -0.61
N VAL A 58 -1.54 -1.23 -0.67
CA VAL A 58 -2.95 -0.82 -0.76
C VAL A 58 -3.70 -1.38 0.43
N ILE A 59 -4.36 -0.50 1.17
CA ILE A 59 -5.14 -0.88 2.35
C ILE A 59 -6.44 -1.53 1.89
N ARG A 60 -6.57 -2.84 2.06
CA ARG A 60 -7.81 -3.58 1.76
C ARG A 60 -8.86 -3.47 2.86
N SER A 61 -8.42 -3.48 4.12
CA SER A 61 -9.29 -3.47 5.30
C SER A 61 -8.51 -2.95 6.51
N GLY A 62 -9.23 -2.34 7.46
CA GLY A 62 -8.63 -1.73 8.64
C GLY A 62 -8.34 -0.24 8.47
N VAL A 63 -7.64 0.31 9.45
CA VAL A 63 -7.25 1.72 9.49
C VAL A 63 -5.77 1.80 9.82
N VAL A 64 -5.04 2.64 9.09
CA VAL A 64 -3.61 2.89 9.33
C VAL A 64 -3.41 4.32 9.79
N LYS A 65 -2.34 4.56 10.55
CA LYS A 65 -1.92 5.91 10.94
C LYS A 65 -0.63 6.25 10.21
N VAL A 66 -0.66 7.34 9.44
CA VAL A 66 0.54 7.90 8.81
C VAL A 66 1.16 8.91 9.78
N LEU A 67 2.46 8.77 10.01
CA LEU A 67 3.27 9.66 10.83
C LEU A 67 4.39 10.19 9.94
N ALA A 68 4.50 11.52 9.83
CA ALA A 68 5.62 12.18 9.19
C ALA A 68 6.29 13.05 10.24
N ASN A 69 7.61 12.93 10.35
CA ASN A 69 8.36 13.80 11.24
C ASN A 69 8.41 15.17 10.58
N ALA A 70 7.64 16.13 11.08
CA ALA A 70 7.87 17.52 10.75
C ALA A 70 9.23 17.89 11.36
N TRP A 71 10.28 17.94 10.53
CA TRP A 71 11.48 18.69 10.88
C TRP A 71 11.03 20.13 11.14
N THR A 72 10.80 20.47 12.41
CA THR A 72 10.75 21.86 12.83
C THR A 72 12.19 22.36 12.75
N GLU A 73 12.52 23.14 11.71
CA GLU A 73 13.65 24.06 11.83
C GLU A 73 13.47 24.81 13.16
N PRO A 74 14.42 24.78 14.10
CA PRO A 74 14.36 25.69 15.21
C PRO A 74 14.39 27.09 14.60
N ALA A 75 13.40 27.91 14.94
CA ALA A 75 13.41 29.34 14.67
C ALA A 75 14.57 29.99 15.47
N ASN A 76 15.81 29.77 15.03
CA ASN A 76 17.01 30.49 15.41
C ASN A 76 17.35 31.35 14.19
N GLY A 77 17.31 32.66 14.22
CA GLY A 77 17.25 33.61 15.32
C GLY A 77 17.72 34.90 14.65
N ARG A 78 16.89 35.94 14.71
CA ARG A 78 17.28 37.27 14.25
C ARG A 78 18.54 37.69 15.00
N VAL A 79 19.63 37.94 14.27
CA VAL A 79 20.64 38.95 14.61
C VAL A 79 21.10 39.61 13.32
#